data_AF-A0A8H6VES1-F1
#
_entry.id   AF-A0A8H6VES1-F1
#
_cell.length_a   1.000
_cell.length_b   1.000
_cell.length_c   1.000
_cell.angle_alpha   90.00
_cell.angle_beta   90.00
_cell.angle_gamma   90.00
#
_symmetry.space_group_name_H-M   'P 1'
#
loop_
_entity.id
_entity.type
_entity.pdbx_description
1 polymer ?
#
loop_
_entity_poly.entity_id
_entity_poly.type
_entity_poly.pdbx_seq_one_letter_code
_entity_poly.pdbx_strand_id
1 'polypeptide(L)'
;MAPPIPFSSLPVDKSGPHHNAWGTYGKDDQLGTLNRLSDDVVKAAASEIQTGTRINLDWPLDAQADVPFFGRQSFEKNVYQKPPRIVNDDVWTFNTQSSSQWDGFRHFAYQKEARFYKGVTLDEIHGRNGVEKTNNIGIGAWAEKGIVGRGILLDYHEYRLKNKIPHNALETGAIPAETLRDVARSQGTEIKFGDLLFVRSGYLDAYNKLSRPEIETLRAKQPLTFTGVEQSEDMMEFMWNNFSACAADHPSWEAWPTQKDYSLHEVMLAGWGMPIGELFDLEKLAAHLSSKLVPLTIVKGAGYEHIPLPQGENATVADFHSIRTKTNDTRVTSGFYIIEAGPERPAHYTFEEAKYVLSGQIDILDEATGVTHHLVPGDFAFFHVGSKVKFSTKSKGFAFYVVTRDVKTPHPNLQGREEDVKAKL
;
A
#
# COMPACT_ATOMS: atom_id res chain seq x y z
N MET A 1 -5.87 2.89 25.11
CA MET A 1 -6.57 4.15 25.38
C MET A 1 -7.75 4.26 24.43
N ALA A 2 -8.70 5.16 24.70
CA ALA A 2 -9.94 5.34 23.96
C ALA A 2 -10.24 6.85 23.87
N PRO A 3 -11.13 7.29 22.97
CA PRO A 3 -11.54 8.69 22.94
C PRO A 3 -12.14 9.10 24.30
N PRO A 4 -12.01 10.38 24.69
CA PRO A 4 -12.52 10.86 25.99
C PRO A 4 -14.04 10.72 26.13
N ILE A 5 -14.76 10.67 25.00
CA ILE A 5 -16.20 10.41 24.91
C ILE A 5 -16.48 9.51 23.69
N PRO A 6 -17.52 8.67 23.73
CA PRO A 6 -17.90 7.85 22.59
C PRO A 6 -18.50 8.71 21.47
N PHE A 7 -18.32 8.27 20.21
CA PHE A 7 -18.84 8.95 19.02
C PHE A 7 -20.34 9.28 19.12
N SER A 8 -21.13 8.33 19.64
CA SER A 8 -22.59 8.46 19.82
C SER A 8 -23.02 9.56 20.80
N SER A 9 -22.09 10.15 21.56
CA SER A 9 -22.40 11.29 22.44
C SER A 9 -22.29 12.65 21.75
N LEU A 10 -21.72 12.70 20.54
CA LEU A 10 -21.65 13.93 19.76
C LEU A 10 -23.04 14.31 19.23
N PRO A 11 -23.37 15.61 19.12
CA PRO A 11 -22.56 16.76 19.52
C PRO A 11 -22.46 16.93 21.06
N VAL A 12 -21.33 17.42 21.56
CA VAL A 12 -21.15 17.76 22.99
C VAL A 12 -21.91 19.03 23.34
N ASP A 13 -21.66 20.12 22.60
CA ASP A 13 -22.45 21.33 22.73
C ASP A 13 -23.74 21.18 21.91
N LYS A 14 -24.87 21.02 22.60
CA LYS A 14 -26.19 20.85 21.97
C LYS A 14 -26.71 22.12 21.30
N SER A 15 -26.10 23.28 21.55
CA SER A 15 -26.39 24.53 20.84
C SER A 15 -25.56 24.69 19.56
N GLY A 16 -24.53 23.88 19.39
CA GLY A 16 -23.65 23.87 18.21
C GLY A 16 -24.13 22.96 17.08
N PRO A 17 -23.35 22.88 15.99
CA PRO A 17 -23.62 22.05 14.82
C PRO A 17 -23.49 20.55 15.12
N HIS A 18 -24.03 19.71 14.24
CA HIS A 18 -23.96 18.25 14.37
C HIS A 18 -22.53 17.74 14.55
N HIS A 19 -22.34 16.67 15.33
CA HIS A 19 -21.04 16.02 15.59
C HIS A 19 -19.93 16.89 16.22
N ASN A 20 -20.24 18.08 16.74
CA ASN A 20 -19.21 18.87 17.42
C ASN A 20 -18.71 18.21 18.71
N ALA A 21 -17.43 18.37 19.03
CA ALA A 21 -16.84 17.93 20.30
C ALA A 21 -16.45 19.12 21.19
N TRP A 22 -17.13 20.25 21.05
CA TRP A 22 -16.75 21.51 21.68
C TRP A 22 -16.82 21.41 23.21
N GLY A 23 -15.71 21.75 23.88
CA GLY A 23 -15.58 21.68 25.33
C GLY A 23 -14.98 20.38 25.87
N THR A 24 -14.79 19.34 25.04
CA THR A 24 -14.24 18.03 25.47
C THR A 24 -12.86 18.16 26.14
N TYR A 25 -11.98 19.01 25.59
CA TYR A 25 -10.62 19.24 26.11
C TYR A 25 -10.50 20.55 26.90
N GLY A 26 -11.63 21.09 27.36
CA GLY A 26 -11.68 22.36 28.08
C GLY A 26 -11.93 23.58 27.19
N LYS A 27 -12.31 24.69 27.82
CA LYS A 27 -12.74 25.93 27.14
C LYS A 27 -11.64 26.61 26.34
N ASP A 28 -10.37 26.45 26.73
CA ASP A 28 -9.22 27.12 26.13
C ASP A 28 -8.50 26.23 25.09
N ASP A 29 -9.08 25.08 24.74
CA ASP A 29 -8.47 24.13 23.80
C ASP A 29 -8.21 24.74 22.41
N GLN A 30 -7.08 24.38 21.83
CA GLN A 30 -6.66 24.77 20.47
C GLN A 30 -6.10 23.57 19.68
N LEU A 31 -6.07 22.38 20.28
CA LEU A 31 -5.42 21.19 19.73
C LEU A 31 -6.44 20.15 19.24
N GLY A 32 -7.69 20.17 19.73
CA GLY A 32 -8.71 19.21 19.31
C GLY A 32 -8.23 17.77 19.52
N THR A 33 -8.32 16.92 18.51
CA THR A 33 -7.86 15.52 18.57
C THR A 33 -6.33 15.38 18.68
N LEU A 34 -5.54 16.43 18.46
CA LEU A 34 -4.09 16.38 18.76
C LEU A 34 -3.81 16.25 20.27
N ASN A 35 -4.76 16.57 21.15
CA ASN A 35 -4.65 16.27 22.59
C ASN A 35 -4.50 14.77 22.89
N ARG A 36 -4.82 13.89 21.92
CA ARG A 36 -4.64 12.44 22.04
C ARG A 36 -3.18 12.02 21.94
N LEU A 37 -2.32 12.87 21.37
CA LEU A 37 -0.87 12.70 21.34
C LEU A 37 -0.27 13.08 22.70
N SER A 38 -0.64 12.33 23.74
CA SER A 38 -0.06 12.49 25.08
C SER A 38 1.40 12.08 25.11
N ASP A 39 2.14 12.52 26.13
CA ASP A 39 3.55 12.18 26.30
C ASP A 39 3.80 10.66 26.25
N ASP A 40 2.88 9.86 26.79
CA ASP A 40 2.96 8.39 26.74
C ASP A 40 2.74 7.83 25.32
N VAL A 41 1.80 8.39 24.54
CA VAL A 41 1.59 7.99 23.14
C VAL A 41 2.82 8.33 22.29
N VAL A 42 3.34 9.55 22.44
CA VAL A 42 4.52 10.01 21.71
C VAL A 42 5.75 9.17 22.07
N LYS A 43 5.95 8.90 23.35
CA LYS A 43 7.04 8.04 23.82
C LYS A 43 6.91 6.61 23.31
N ALA A 44 5.70 6.06 23.27
CA ALA A 44 5.46 4.73 22.71
C ALA A 44 5.76 4.67 21.21
N ALA A 45 5.46 5.72 20.45
CA ALA A 45 5.76 5.78 19.02
C ALA A 45 7.27 5.65 18.71
N ALA A 46 8.14 6.10 19.61
CA ALA A 46 9.59 5.99 19.44
C ALA A 46 10.06 4.53 19.31
N SER A 47 9.35 3.55 19.88
CA SER A 47 9.70 2.13 19.73
C SER A 47 9.47 1.59 18.32
N GLU A 48 8.75 2.31 17.45
CA GLU A 48 8.57 1.92 16.05
C GLU A 48 9.84 2.19 15.20
N ILE A 49 10.80 2.98 15.71
CA ILE A 49 12.06 3.29 15.02
C ILE A 49 13.05 2.12 15.21
N GLN A 50 12.98 1.14 14.30
CA GLN A 50 13.83 -0.06 14.34
C GLN A 50 15.01 -0.01 13.36
N THR A 51 14.82 0.58 12.17
CA THR A 51 15.80 0.54 11.07
C THR A 51 16.55 1.85 10.85
N GLY A 52 16.03 2.97 11.36
CA GLY A 52 16.56 4.31 11.09
C GLY A 52 16.27 4.85 9.68
N THR A 53 15.49 4.14 8.86
CA THR A 53 15.06 4.62 7.54
C THR A 53 14.19 5.87 7.68
N ARG A 54 14.43 6.87 6.82
CA ARG A 54 13.68 8.13 6.78
C ARG A 54 13.14 8.34 5.37
N ILE A 55 11.84 8.57 5.26
CA ILE A 55 11.14 8.79 3.98
C ILE A 55 10.42 10.13 4.09
N ASN A 56 10.73 11.05 3.17
CA ASN A 56 9.99 12.30 3.04
C ASN A 56 8.60 12.02 2.45
N LEU A 57 7.57 12.63 3.03
CA LEU A 57 6.19 12.53 2.55
C LEU A 57 5.72 13.84 1.88
N ASP A 58 6.58 14.85 1.77
CA ASP A 58 6.24 16.09 1.09
C ASP A 58 6.28 15.90 -0.44
N TRP A 59 5.21 16.31 -1.08
CA TRP A 59 5.13 16.60 -2.49
C TRP A 59 5.83 17.95 -2.76
N PRO A 60 6.54 18.12 -3.88
CA PRO A 60 7.26 19.36 -4.14
C PRO A 60 6.34 20.58 -4.12
N LEU A 61 6.80 21.71 -3.58
CA LEU A 61 6.02 22.96 -3.55
C LEU A 61 5.70 23.51 -4.95
N ASP A 62 6.54 23.18 -5.93
CA ASP A 62 6.39 23.53 -7.34
C ASP A 62 5.66 22.46 -8.16
N ALA A 63 5.16 21.39 -7.55
CA ALA A 63 4.43 20.34 -8.26
C ALA A 63 3.15 20.85 -8.95
N GLN A 64 2.67 22.02 -8.52
CA GLN A 64 1.58 22.78 -9.13
C GLN A 64 1.97 24.21 -9.53
N ALA A 65 3.22 24.44 -9.96
CA ALA A 65 3.75 25.79 -10.22
C ALA A 65 2.98 26.61 -11.27
N ASP A 66 2.27 25.96 -12.18
CA ASP A 66 1.57 26.63 -13.28
C ASP A 66 0.08 26.88 -13.00
N VAL A 67 -0.68 25.83 -12.66
CA VAL A 67 -2.13 25.89 -12.46
C VAL A 67 -2.49 25.03 -11.24
N PRO A 68 -2.50 25.61 -10.03
CA PRO A 68 -2.93 24.91 -8.84
C PRO A 68 -4.40 24.49 -8.90
N PHE A 69 -4.74 23.38 -8.25
CA PHE A 69 -6.13 23.00 -8.03
C PHE A 69 -6.90 24.09 -7.29
N PHE A 70 -8.22 24.10 -7.48
CA PHE A 70 -9.15 25.02 -6.84
C PHE A 70 -8.86 26.52 -7.11
N GLY A 71 -8.13 26.85 -8.18
CA GLY A 71 -7.78 28.22 -8.53
C GLY A 71 -6.88 28.90 -7.50
N ARG A 72 -6.08 28.13 -6.75
CA ARG A 72 -5.14 28.64 -5.74
C ARG A 72 -3.99 29.40 -6.41
N GLN A 73 -3.32 30.26 -5.63
CA GLN A 73 -2.14 30.98 -6.09
C GLN A 73 -0.99 30.01 -6.37
N SER A 74 -0.33 30.21 -7.51
CA SER A 74 0.87 29.47 -7.90
C SER A 74 2.05 29.73 -6.96
N PHE A 75 2.92 28.72 -6.83
CA PHE A 75 4.15 28.83 -6.06
C PHE A 75 5.19 29.69 -6.80
N GLU A 76 5.71 30.71 -6.12
CA GLU A 76 6.79 31.56 -6.63
C GLU A 76 8.01 31.49 -5.70
N LYS A 77 9.17 31.19 -6.28
CA LYS A 77 10.47 31.18 -5.58
C LYS A 77 11.46 32.09 -6.27
N ASN A 78 11.95 33.08 -5.53
CA ASN A 78 13.00 33.98 -5.99
C ASN A 78 14.27 33.81 -5.14
N VAL A 79 15.30 33.18 -5.71
CA VAL A 79 16.62 33.03 -5.07
C VAL A 79 17.53 34.14 -5.56
N TYR A 80 18.17 34.87 -4.64
CA TYR A 80 19.03 36.00 -4.97
C TYR A 80 20.33 36.02 -4.15
N GLN A 81 21.40 36.49 -4.78
CA GLN A 81 22.72 36.62 -4.15
C GLN A 81 22.79 37.86 -3.24
N LYS A 82 23.58 37.78 -2.16
CA LYS A 82 23.92 38.91 -1.27
C LYS A 82 25.39 39.35 -1.44
N PRO A 83 25.72 40.08 -2.52
CA PRO A 83 27.08 40.56 -2.73
C PRO A 83 27.52 41.53 -1.62
N PRO A 84 28.83 41.64 -1.34
CA PRO A 84 29.93 40.96 -2.04
C PRO A 84 30.18 39.51 -1.57
N ARG A 85 29.41 39.02 -0.57
CA ARG A 85 29.58 37.65 -0.07
C ARG A 85 28.99 36.64 -1.07
N ILE A 86 29.54 35.43 -1.06
CA ILE A 86 29.00 34.29 -1.83
C ILE A 86 27.94 33.61 -0.96
N VAL A 87 26.81 34.31 -0.80
CA VAL A 87 25.66 33.91 0.01
C VAL A 87 24.39 34.14 -0.81
N ASN A 88 23.42 33.24 -0.70
CA ASN A 88 22.09 33.39 -1.29
C ASN A 88 21.04 33.45 -0.18
N ASP A 89 20.04 34.32 -0.34
CA ASP A 89 18.77 34.26 0.36
C ASP A 89 17.66 33.98 -0.67
N ASP A 90 16.46 33.65 -0.21
CA ASP A 90 15.29 33.51 -1.07
C ASP A 90 14.03 34.11 -0.46
N VAL A 91 13.06 34.40 -1.34
CA VAL A 91 11.70 34.85 -0.98
C VAL A 91 10.73 33.91 -1.66
N TRP A 92 9.82 33.33 -0.86
CA TRP A 92 8.80 32.42 -1.35
C TRP A 92 7.42 33.06 -1.15
N THR A 93 6.61 33.01 -2.20
CA THR A 93 5.19 33.40 -2.14
C THR A 93 4.37 32.20 -2.53
N PHE A 94 3.47 31.75 -1.66
CA PHE A 94 2.71 30.53 -1.90
C PHE A 94 1.39 30.51 -1.13
N ASN A 95 0.44 29.76 -1.68
CA ASN A 95 -0.76 29.37 -0.97
C ASN A 95 -0.44 28.11 -0.16
N THR A 96 -0.75 28.15 1.15
CA THR A 96 -0.47 27.07 2.11
C THR A 96 -1.21 25.77 1.80
N GLN A 97 -2.16 25.82 0.87
CA GLN A 97 -2.97 24.69 0.42
C GLN A 97 -2.55 24.18 -0.98
N SER A 98 -1.36 24.52 -1.51
CA SER A 98 -0.96 24.14 -2.89
C SER A 98 -0.06 22.90 -3.02
N SER A 99 0.37 22.26 -1.93
CA SER A 99 1.17 21.02 -1.96
C SER A 99 0.86 20.15 -0.73
N SER A 100 1.73 19.24 -0.29
CA SER A 100 1.49 18.53 0.97
C SER A 100 1.20 19.51 2.10
N GLN A 101 0.07 19.32 2.80
CA GLN A 101 -0.45 20.30 3.74
C GLN A 101 -1.17 19.66 4.91
N TRP A 102 -1.31 20.45 5.97
CA TRP A 102 -2.27 20.23 7.05
C TRP A 102 -3.28 21.37 7.08
N ASP A 103 -4.56 21.02 7.01
CA ASP A 103 -5.64 21.98 7.18
C ASP A 103 -5.90 22.23 8.66
N GLY A 104 -5.78 23.51 9.03
CA GLY A 104 -6.07 24.01 10.37
C GLY A 104 -7.56 24.14 10.65
N PHE A 105 -7.94 24.30 11.91
CA PHE A 105 -9.35 24.48 12.32
C PHE A 105 -9.99 25.79 11.82
N ARG A 106 -9.21 26.68 11.19
CA ARG A 106 -9.69 27.88 10.49
C ARG A 106 -9.89 27.69 8.99
N HIS A 107 -9.55 26.53 8.44
CA HIS A 107 -9.57 26.31 7.00
C HIS A 107 -11.00 26.19 6.48
N PHE A 108 -11.83 25.38 7.13
CA PHE A 108 -13.20 25.11 6.70
C PHE A 108 -14.17 25.16 7.90
N ALA A 109 -15.18 26.01 7.81
CA ALA A 109 -16.24 26.14 8.80
C ALA A 109 -17.42 25.23 8.45
N TYR A 110 -18.31 24.98 9.41
CA TYR A 110 -19.67 24.59 9.05
C TYR A 110 -20.31 25.71 8.22
N GLN A 111 -20.75 25.37 7.00
CA GLN A 111 -21.26 26.37 6.06
C GLN A 111 -22.60 26.96 6.51
N LYS A 112 -23.47 26.13 7.11
CA LYS A 112 -24.81 26.57 7.56
C LYS A 112 -24.75 27.45 8.81
N GLU A 113 -23.98 27.06 9.81
CA GLU A 113 -23.86 27.79 11.08
C GLU A 113 -22.88 28.96 10.98
N ALA A 114 -21.99 28.97 9.97
CA ALA A 114 -20.88 29.89 9.84
C ALA A 114 -20.01 29.92 11.11
N ARG A 115 -19.63 28.72 11.58
CA ARG A 115 -18.85 28.51 12.80
C ARG A 115 -17.68 27.56 12.55
N PHE A 116 -16.51 27.98 13.00
CA PHE A 116 -15.30 27.17 13.08
C PHE A 116 -15.25 26.43 14.43
N TYR A 117 -14.13 25.74 14.70
CA TYR A 117 -13.93 24.99 15.93
C TYR A 117 -14.22 25.83 17.18
N LYS A 118 -14.99 25.25 18.12
CA LYS A 118 -15.51 25.90 19.34
C LYS A 118 -16.39 27.14 19.10
N GLY A 119 -17.04 27.23 17.95
CA GLY A 119 -17.93 28.36 17.66
C GLY A 119 -17.22 29.66 17.28
N VAL A 120 -15.91 29.61 16.99
CA VAL A 120 -15.17 30.78 16.49
C VAL A 120 -15.81 31.27 15.19
N THR A 121 -15.92 32.58 15.05
CA THR A 121 -16.52 33.25 13.89
C THR A 121 -15.47 33.76 12.91
N LEU A 122 -15.93 34.04 11.69
CA LEU A 122 -15.09 34.65 10.66
C LEU A 122 -14.63 36.06 11.08
N ASP A 123 -15.46 36.80 11.79
CA ASP A 123 -15.16 38.15 12.29
C ASP A 123 -14.04 38.13 13.34
N GLU A 124 -14.04 37.15 14.24
CA GLU A 124 -12.94 36.92 15.19
C GLU A 124 -11.62 36.59 14.48
N ILE A 125 -11.64 35.77 13.42
CA ILE A 125 -10.43 35.40 12.68
C ILE A 125 -9.83 36.61 11.93
N HIS A 126 -10.68 37.48 11.38
CA HIS A 126 -10.23 38.62 10.59
C HIS A 126 -10.16 39.95 11.34
N GLY A 127 -10.67 40.01 12.57
CA GLY A 127 -10.80 41.26 13.34
C GLY A 127 -11.70 42.27 12.64
N ARG A 128 -12.91 41.85 12.26
CA ARG A 128 -13.87 42.69 11.52
C ARG A 128 -15.12 42.95 12.36
N ASN A 129 -15.96 43.90 11.92
CA ASN A 129 -17.24 44.24 12.55
C ASN A 129 -17.16 44.60 14.05
N GLY A 130 -16.06 45.24 14.47
CA GLY A 130 -15.86 45.67 15.86
C GLY A 130 -15.35 44.56 16.79
N VAL A 131 -15.01 43.38 16.26
CA VAL A 131 -14.40 42.28 17.00
C VAL A 131 -12.89 42.33 16.86
N GLU A 132 -12.15 42.08 17.94
CA GLU A 132 -10.69 42.00 17.92
C GLU A 132 -10.22 40.73 17.19
N LYS A 133 -9.15 40.86 16.39
CA LYS A 133 -8.56 39.71 15.70
C LYS A 133 -7.95 38.74 16.70
N THR A 134 -8.34 37.47 16.64
CA THR A 134 -7.75 36.40 17.44
C THR A 134 -6.85 35.47 16.64
N ASN A 135 -5.82 34.96 17.32
CA ASN A 135 -4.98 33.87 16.84
C ASN A 135 -5.35 32.50 17.47
N ASN A 136 -6.55 32.37 18.04
CA ASN A 136 -7.07 31.10 18.53
C ASN A 136 -7.24 30.06 17.41
N ILE A 137 -7.12 28.77 17.73
CA ILE A 137 -7.37 27.63 16.82
C ILE A 137 -6.54 27.64 15.53
N GLY A 138 -5.43 28.39 15.52
CA GLY A 138 -4.50 28.44 14.39
C GLY A 138 -3.40 27.39 14.53
N ILE A 139 -2.76 27.05 13.41
CA ILE A 139 -1.69 26.04 13.37
C ILE A 139 -0.47 26.40 14.24
N GLY A 140 -0.31 27.68 14.60
CA GLY A 140 0.73 28.12 15.54
C GLY A 140 0.63 27.42 16.91
N ALA A 141 -0.58 27.12 17.39
CA ALA A 141 -0.78 26.36 18.62
C ALA A 141 -0.29 24.90 18.48
N TRP A 142 -0.41 24.32 17.28
CA TRP A 142 0.07 22.96 17.02
C TRP A 142 1.60 22.94 16.94
N ALA A 143 2.20 23.97 16.35
CA ALA A 143 3.65 24.08 16.16
C ALA A 143 4.44 24.10 17.47
N GLU A 144 3.84 24.47 18.60
CA GLU A 144 4.50 24.42 19.92
C GLU A 144 4.96 23.02 20.32
N LYS A 145 4.25 21.97 19.86
CA LYS A 145 4.60 20.56 20.09
C LYS A 145 4.86 19.77 18.79
N GLY A 146 4.39 20.29 17.66
CA GLY A 146 4.31 19.57 16.39
C GLY A 146 3.26 18.47 16.38
N ILE A 147 3.09 17.84 15.23
CA ILE A 147 2.29 16.62 15.07
C ILE A 147 3.28 15.46 15.15
N VAL A 148 3.51 14.96 16.36
CA VAL A 148 4.47 13.87 16.62
C VAL A 148 3.73 12.70 17.25
N GLY A 149 3.86 11.52 16.66
CA GLY A 149 3.17 10.32 17.10
C GLY A 149 3.45 9.15 16.18
N ARG A 150 2.70 8.07 16.37
CA ARG A 150 2.81 6.89 15.51
C ARG A 150 1.97 7.08 14.25
N GLY A 151 2.60 7.03 13.09
CA GLY A 151 1.90 7.04 11.80
C GLY A 151 1.65 5.62 11.29
N ILE A 152 0.49 5.39 10.69
CA ILE A 152 0.18 4.15 9.96
C ILE A 152 -0.20 4.46 8.51
N LEU A 153 0.23 3.60 7.59
CA LEU A 153 -0.21 3.65 6.19
C LEU A 153 -1.28 2.58 5.97
N LEU A 154 -2.44 2.97 5.44
CA LEU A 154 -3.41 2.07 4.83
C LEU A 154 -3.30 2.22 3.31
N ASP A 155 -2.64 1.26 2.65
CA ASP A 155 -2.42 1.25 1.21
C ASP A 155 -3.62 0.64 0.46
N TYR A 156 -4.66 1.46 0.31
CA TYR A 156 -5.83 1.11 -0.48
C TYR A 156 -5.47 0.81 -1.93
N HIS A 157 -4.51 1.54 -2.51
CA HIS A 157 -4.12 1.35 -3.90
C HIS A 157 -3.48 -0.02 -4.18
N GLU A 158 -2.59 -0.51 -3.31
CA GLU A 158 -2.06 -1.87 -3.43
C GLU A 158 -3.17 -2.91 -3.20
N TYR A 159 -3.98 -2.71 -2.16
CA TYR A 159 -5.08 -3.62 -1.83
C TYR A 159 -6.07 -3.77 -2.98
N ARG A 160 -6.51 -2.66 -3.60
CA ARG A 160 -7.48 -2.68 -4.69
C ARG A 160 -6.91 -3.37 -5.93
N LEU A 161 -5.62 -3.21 -6.23
CA LEU A 161 -4.97 -3.88 -7.36
C LEU A 161 -4.95 -5.39 -7.16
N LYS A 162 -4.56 -5.85 -5.96
CA LYS A 162 -4.53 -7.27 -5.59
C LYS A 162 -5.92 -7.92 -5.65
N ASN A 163 -6.95 -7.18 -5.24
CA ASN A 163 -8.33 -7.65 -5.20
C ASN A 163 -9.14 -7.32 -6.47
N LYS A 164 -8.51 -6.73 -7.50
CA LYS A 164 -9.14 -6.35 -8.78
C LYS A 164 -10.37 -5.44 -8.60
N ILE A 165 -10.32 -4.54 -7.62
CA ILE A 165 -11.39 -3.57 -7.36
C ILE A 165 -11.21 -2.39 -8.34
N PRO A 166 -12.21 -2.07 -9.18
CA PRO A 166 -12.16 -0.92 -10.08
C PRO A 166 -12.00 0.37 -9.29
N HIS A 167 -11.10 1.25 -9.74
CA HIS A 167 -10.87 2.53 -9.09
C HIS A 167 -10.17 3.49 -10.06
N ASN A 168 -10.68 4.72 -10.12
CA ASN A 168 -10.09 5.84 -10.84
C ASN A 168 -9.95 7.02 -9.88
N ALA A 169 -8.72 7.31 -9.44
CA ALA A 169 -8.44 8.34 -8.45
C ALA A 169 -8.80 9.77 -8.92
N LEU A 170 -8.91 9.99 -10.23
CA LEU A 170 -9.17 11.29 -10.88
C LEU A 170 -10.67 11.53 -11.17
N GLU A 171 -11.54 10.59 -10.81
CA GLU A 171 -13.00 10.67 -10.91
C GLU A 171 -13.61 10.64 -9.50
N THR A 172 -14.86 11.12 -9.37
CA THR A 172 -15.58 11.06 -8.10
C THR A 172 -15.82 9.61 -7.70
N GLY A 173 -15.30 9.23 -6.55
CA GLY A 173 -15.42 7.90 -5.98
C GLY A 173 -15.24 7.93 -4.47
N ALA A 174 -15.77 6.94 -3.77
CA ALA A 174 -15.71 6.84 -2.32
C ALA A 174 -14.98 5.57 -1.89
N ILE A 175 -14.04 5.69 -0.95
CA ILE A 175 -13.37 4.58 -0.29
C ILE A 175 -14.10 4.30 1.03
N PRO A 176 -14.81 3.16 1.15
CA PRO A 176 -15.59 2.87 2.35
C PRO A 176 -14.73 2.66 3.60
N ALA A 177 -15.27 2.95 4.78
CA ALA A 177 -14.59 2.72 6.05
C ALA A 177 -14.27 1.22 6.24
N GLU A 178 -15.22 0.35 5.88
CA GLU A 178 -15.01 -1.10 5.95
C GLU A 178 -13.87 -1.57 5.05
N THR A 179 -13.71 -0.94 3.87
CA THR A 179 -12.59 -1.24 2.98
C THR A 179 -11.25 -0.83 3.61
N LEU A 180 -11.18 0.29 4.32
CA LEU A 180 -9.96 0.67 5.06
C LEU A 180 -9.67 -0.30 6.20
N ARG A 181 -10.69 -0.83 6.88
CA ARG A 181 -10.52 -1.91 7.87
C ARG A 181 -10.01 -3.20 7.23
N ASP A 182 -10.51 -3.56 6.04
CA ASP A 182 -10.01 -4.68 5.24
C ASP A 182 -8.54 -4.48 4.84
N VAL A 183 -8.16 -3.28 4.42
CA VAL A 183 -6.77 -2.93 4.12
C VAL A 183 -5.90 -3.20 5.33
N ALA A 184 -6.27 -2.66 6.51
CA ALA A 184 -5.54 -2.90 7.76
C ALA A 184 -5.39 -4.39 8.08
N ARG A 185 -6.49 -5.16 7.98
CA ARG A 185 -6.48 -6.63 8.17
C ARG A 185 -5.55 -7.33 7.19
N SER A 186 -5.59 -6.96 5.91
CA SER A 186 -4.78 -7.57 4.86
C SER A 186 -3.28 -7.29 4.99
N GLN A 187 -2.93 -6.12 5.54
CA GLN A 187 -1.56 -5.71 5.82
C GLN A 187 -1.02 -6.32 7.13
N GLY A 188 -1.93 -6.71 8.04
CA GLY A 188 -1.58 -7.04 9.43
C GLY A 188 -1.26 -5.80 10.27
N THR A 189 -1.82 -4.64 9.90
CA THR A 189 -1.58 -3.37 10.60
C THR A 189 -2.54 -3.23 11.79
N GLU A 190 -1.98 -3.19 13.00
CA GLU A 190 -2.75 -2.90 14.22
C GLU A 190 -2.95 -1.38 14.38
N ILE A 191 -4.22 -0.95 14.31
CA ILE A 191 -4.64 0.42 14.59
C ILE A 191 -4.68 0.63 16.10
N LYS A 192 -3.99 1.66 16.60
CA LYS A 192 -4.03 2.06 18.02
C LYS A 192 -4.61 3.45 18.16
N PHE A 193 -5.27 3.69 19.29
CA PHE A 193 -5.77 5.01 19.63
C PHE A 193 -4.64 6.03 19.70
N GLY A 194 -4.80 7.13 18.98
CA GLY A 194 -3.83 8.22 18.88
C GLY A 194 -2.99 8.19 17.60
N ASP A 195 -3.11 7.16 16.77
CA ASP A 195 -2.37 7.04 15.52
C ASP A 195 -2.64 8.22 14.56
N LEU A 196 -1.67 8.52 13.70
CA LEU A 196 -1.81 9.40 12.55
C LEU A 196 -2.10 8.52 11.34
N LEU A 197 -3.29 8.66 10.75
CA LEU A 197 -3.68 7.86 9.59
C LEU A 197 -3.12 8.48 8.31
N PHE A 198 -2.47 7.67 7.48
CA PHE A 198 -2.17 7.98 6.08
C PHE A 198 -2.89 7.00 5.16
N VAL A 199 -3.70 7.49 4.24
CA VAL A 199 -4.37 6.67 3.21
C VAL A 199 -3.69 6.90 1.86
N ARG A 200 -3.12 5.83 1.28
CA ARG A 200 -2.69 5.87 -0.12
C ARG A 200 -3.85 5.44 -1.01
N SER A 201 -4.56 6.43 -1.55
CA SER A 201 -5.68 6.22 -2.46
C SER A 201 -5.24 5.78 -3.86
N GLY A 202 -4.04 6.21 -4.28
CA GLY A 202 -3.56 6.02 -5.66
C GLY A 202 -3.65 7.27 -6.51
N TYR A 203 -3.95 8.42 -5.91
CA TYR A 203 -4.04 9.68 -6.61
C TYR A 203 -2.70 10.08 -7.22
N LEU A 204 -1.63 10.08 -6.42
CA LEU A 204 -0.30 10.47 -6.92
C LEU A 204 0.27 9.46 -7.91
N ASP A 205 0.00 8.15 -7.73
CA ASP A 205 0.32 7.13 -8.73
C ASP A 205 -0.34 7.43 -10.10
N ALA A 206 -1.62 7.79 -10.10
CA ALA A 206 -2.35 8.14 -11.32
C ALA A 206 -1.88 9.48 -11.91
N TYR A 207 -1.75 10.50 -11.07
CA TYR A 207 -1.37 11.85 -11.47
C TYR A 207 0.03 11.89 -12.09
N ASN A 208 1.01 11.19 -11.50
CA ASN A 208 2.38 11.13 -12.01
C ASN A 208 2.52 10.43 -13.37
N LYS A 209 1.50 9.69 -13.82
CA LYS A 209 1.46 9.03 -15.14
C LYS A 209 0.86 9.92 -16.23
N LEU A 210 0.23 11.03 -15.87
CA LEU A 210 -0.38 11.94 -16.83
C LEU A 210 0.68 12.74 -17.60
N SER A 211 0.42 12.94 -18.88
CA SER A 211 1.12 13.92 -19.69
C SER A 211 0.68 15.34 -19.35
N ARG A 212 1.49 16.32 -19.77
CA ARG A 212 1.20 17.74 -19.54
C ARG A 212 -0.18 18.19 -20.07
N PRO A 213 -0.63 17.84 -21.29
CA PRO A 213 -1.97 18.18 -21.76
C PRO A 213 -3.11 17.52 -20.96
N GLU A 214 -2.89 16.29 -20.47
CA GLU A 214 -3.87 15.60 -19.62
C GLU A 214 -4.02 16.28 -18.26
N ILE A 215 -2.90 16.74 -17.67
CA ILE A 215 -2.91 17.54 -16.43
C ILE A 215 -3.68 18.86 -16.64
N GLU A 216 -3.44 19.56 -17.76
CA GLU A 216 -4.16 20.80 -18.08
C GLU A 216 -5.67 20.55 -18.26
N THR A 217 -6.04 19.44 -18.90
CA THR A 217 -7.44 19.03 -19.06
C THR A 217 -8.09 18.72 -17.71
N LEU A 218 -7.39 17.96 -16.85
CA LEU A 218 -7.85 17.63 -15.50
C LEU A 218 -8.09 18.89 -14.67
N ARG A 219 -7.14 19.84 -14.69
CA ARG A 219 -7.19 21.09 -13.93
C ARG A 219 -8.23 22.08 -14.45
N ALA A 220 -8.58 22.02 -15.74
CA ALA A 220 -9.62 22.84 -16.35
C ALA A 220 -11.04 22.33 -16.06
N LYS A 221 -11.22 21.07 -15.62
CA LYS A 221 -12.53 20.48 -15.33
C LYS A 221 -13.22 21.23 -14.18
N GLN A 222 -14.50 21.58 -14.38
CA GLN A 222 -15.34 22.19 -13.36
C GLN A 222 -16.70 21.47 -13.27
N PRO A 223 -17.07 20.92 -12.09
CA PRO A 223 -16.24 20.83 -10.89
C PRO A 223 -15.07 19.86 -11.09
N LEU A 224 -13.98 20.08 -10.36
CA LEU A 224 -12.94 19.06 -10.19
C LEU A 224 -13.56 17.78 -9.59
N THR A 225 -12.99 16.64 -9.89
CA THR A 225 -13.46 15.33 -9.42
C THR A 225 -12.31 14.51 -8.87
N PHE A 226 -12.46 13.95 -7.67
CA PHE A 226 -11.44 13.12 -7.05
C PHE A 226 -12.09 11.98 -6.25
N THR A 227 -11.42 10.83 -6.22
CA THR A 227 -11.79 9.80 -5.25
C THR A 227 -11.24 10.18 -3.89
N GLY A 228 -12.06 10.03 -2.85
CA GLY A 228 -11.65 10.22 -1.47
C GLY A 228 -12.33 9.23 -0.54
N VAL A 229 -12.18 9.42 0.77
CA VAL A 229 -12.88 8.60 1.76
C VAL A 229 -14.39 8.83 1.69
N GLU A 230 -15.17 7.81 2.02
CA GLU A 230 -16.62 7.95 2.04
C GLU A 230 -17.10 8.95 3.09
N GLN A 231 -18.15 9.70 2.77
CA GLN A 231 -18.80 10.61 3.69
C GLN A 231 -19.96 9.87 4.39
N SER A 232 -19.63 9.16 5.47
CA SER A 232 -20.56 8.32 6.23
C SER A 232 -20.35 8.46 7.74
N GLU A 233 -21.39 8.14 8.51
CA GLU A 233 -21.29 7.97 9.98
C GLU A 233 -20.24 6.92 10.36
N ASP A 234 -20.12 5.84 9.58
CA ASP A 234 -19.14 4.78 9.85
C ASP A 234 -17.69 5.26 9.67
N MET A 235 -17.43 6.07 8.63
CA MET A 235 -16.12 6.71 8.44
C MET A 235 -15.83 7.72 9.55
N MET A 236 -16.81 8.54 9.91
CA MET A 236 -16.71 9.50 11.00
C MET A 236 -16.40 8.82 12.34
N GLU A 237 -17.12 7.76 12.68
CA GLU A 237 -16.89 6.96 13.88
C GLU A 237 -15.52 6.26 13.84
N PHE A 238 -15.16 5.68 12.69
CA PHE A 238 -13.85 5.07 12.49
C PHE A 238 -12.71 6.06 12.76
N MET A 239 -12.81 7.28 12.25
CA MET A 239 -11.82 8.31 12.50
C MET A 239 -11.81 8.74 13.98
N TRP A 240 -12.98 9.08 14.52
CA TRP A 240 -13.13 9.56 15.89
C TRP A 240 -12.58 8.56 16.91
N ASN A 241 -12.85 7.26 16.73
CA ASN A 241 -12.47 6.23 17.70
C ASN A 241 -10.97 5.89 17.67
N ASN A 242 -10.22 6.30 16.63
CA ASN A 242 -8.86 5.81 16.43
C ASN A 242 -7.80 6.91 16.30
N PHE A 243 -8.01 7.97 15.50
CA PHE A 243 -6.88 8.77 15.00
C PHE A 243 -6.76 10.16 15.63
N SER A 244 -5.54 10.68 15.75
CA SER A 244 -5.30 12.07 16.17
C SER A 244 -5.34 13.05 15.01
N ALA A 245 -5.00 12.58 13.81
CA ALA A 245 -5.06 13.32 12.56
C ALA A 245 -5.16 12.31 11.41
N CYS A 246 -5.74 12.75 10.29
CA CYS A 246 -5.97 11.91 9.12
C CYS A 246 -5.43 12.61 7.88
N ALA A 247 -4.64 11.89 7.09
CA ALA A 247 -3.97 12.41 5.91
C ALA A 247 -4.03 11.42 4.75
N ALA A 248 -3.89 11.92 3.52
CA ALA A 248 -3.87 11.10 2.33
C ALA A 248 -3.07 11.75 1.19
N ASP A 249 -2.92 10.99 0.10
CA ASP A 249 -2.31 11.44 -1.16
C ASP A 249 -3.28 12.20 -2.07
N HIS A 250 -4.60 12.12 -1.86
CA HIS A 250 -5.60 12.81 -2.67
C HIS A 250 -5.84 14.28 -2.28
N PRO A 251 -6.44 15.11 -3.15
CA PRO A 251 -6.49 16.57 -2.99
C PRO A 251 -7.65 17.14 -2.14
N SER A 252 -8.52 16.30 -1.60
CA SER A 252 -9.78 16.74 -0.98
C SER A 252 -10.23 15.91 0.21
N TRP A 253 -9.38 15.02 0.75
CA TRP A 253 -9.68 14.00 1.76
C TRP A 253 -10.92 13.09 1.48
N GLU A 254 -12.10 13.66 1.50
CA GLU A 254 -13.35 13.02 1.11
C GLU A 254 -13.56 12.98 -0.40
N ALA A 255 -14.48 12.12 -0.85
CA ALA A 255 -14.91 12.07 -2.24
C ALA A 255 -15.35 13.45 -2.74
N TRP A 256 -14.82 13.88 -3.89
CA TRP A 256 -15.09 15.22 -4.41
C TRP A 256 -15.69 15.17 -5.83
N PRO A 257 -16.73 15.98 -6.11
CA PRO A 257 -17.51 16.81 -5.17
C PRO A 257 -18.26 15.99 -4.12
N THR A 258 -18.62 16.63 -3.00
CA THR A 258 -19.45 15.99 -1.96
C THR A 258 -20.74 15.42 -2.57
N GLN A 259 -21.11 14.21 -2.13
CA GLN A 259 -22.37 13.56 -2.48
C GLN A 259 -23.41 13.68 -1.34
N LYS A 260 -23.14 14.54 -0.35
CA LYS A 260 -23.95 14.80 0.84
C LYS A 260 -24.26 16.30 0.95
N ASP A 261 -25.18 16.63 1.85
CA ASP A 261 -25.52 18.01 2.23
C ASP A 261 -24.54 18.63 3.23
N TYR A 262 -23.57 17.84 3.70
CA TYR A 262 -22.44 18.25 4.52
C TYR A 262 -21.11 17.81 3.87
N SER A 263 -20.00 18.25 4.46
CA SER A 263 -18.66 17.78 4.12
C SER A 263 -17.93 17.26 5.36
N LEU A 264 -17.10 16.24 5.21
CA LEU A 264 -16.22 15.76 6.29
C LEU A 264 -15.28 16.86 6.77
N HIS A 265 -14.88 17.81 5.91
CA HIS A 265 -14.12 18.99 6.32
C HIS A 265 -14.81 19.78 7.43
N GLU A 266 -16.13 19.96 7.35
CA GLU A 266 -16.90 20.68 8.38
C GLU A 266 -16.81 19.95 9.72
N VAL A 267 -17.05 18.64 9.70
CA VAL A 267 -17.11 17.82 10.91
C VAL A 267 -15.73 17.61 11.53
N MET A 268 -14.73 17.32 10.70
CA MET A 268 -13.37 17.08 11.17
C MET A 268 -12.76 18.36 11.71
N LEU A 269 -12.71 19.43 10.92
CA LEU A 269 -11.98 20.65 11.31
C LEU A 269 -12.77 21.49 12.31
N ALA A 270 -14.02 21.83 11.99
CA ALA A 270 -14.83 22.69 12.83
C ALA A 270 -15.64 21.92 13.90
N GLY A 271 -16.02 20.67 13.65
CA GLY A 271 -16.79 19.87 14.60
C GLY A 271 -15.95 19.41 15.78
N TRP A 272 -15.06 18.45 15.56
CA TRP A 272 -14.32 17.82 16.65
C TRP A 272 -12.83 18.14 16.69
N GLY A 273 -12.34 18.95 15.75
CA GLY A 273 -10.97 19.46 15.75
C GLY A 273 -9.94 18.39 15.38
N MET A 274 -10.11 17.71 14.24
CA MET A 274 -9.17 16.77 13.67
C MET A 274 -8.50 17.35 12.43
N PRO A 275 -7.16 17.47 12.41
CA PRO A 275 -6.44 17.92 11.24
C PRO A 275 -6.66 17.00 10.03
N ILE A 276 -6.82 17.62 8.86
CA ILE A 276 -6.86 16.95 7.56
C ILE A 276 -5.53 17.18 6.86
N GLY A 277 -4.93 16.10 6.37
CA GLY A 277 -3.72 16.15 5.56
C GLY A 277 -3.99 15.79 4.10
N GLU A 278 -3.51 16.60 3.18
CA GLU A 278 -3.76 16.40 1.75
C GLU A 278 -2.45 16.39 0.96
N LEU A 279 -2.47 15.70 -0.20
CA LEU A 279 -1.37 15.68 -1.17
C LEU A 279 -0.03 15.18 -0.59
N PHE A 280 -0.03 14.30 0.40
CA PHE A 280 1.20 13.64 0.88
C PHE A 280 1.73 12.65 -0.17
N ASP A 281 3.02 12.70 -0.50
CA ASP A 281 3.69 11.72 -1.37
C ASP A 281 3.98 10.42 -0.62
N LEU A 282 3.07 9.46 -0.78
CA LEU A 282 3.12 8.15 -0.12
C LEU A 282 3.80 7.07 -0.97
N GLU A 283 4.23 7.36 -2.19
CA GLU A 283 4.71 6.34 -3.13
C GLU A 283 5.98 5.65 -2.64
N LYS A 284 6.95 6.42 -2.13
CA LYS A 284 8.20 5.86 -1.58
C LYS A 284 7.96 5.06 -0.30
N LEU A 285 7.02 5.50 0.54
CA LEU A 285 6.67 4.80 1.78
C LEU A 285 6.00 3.45 1.45
N ALA A 286 5.04 3.44 0.54
CA ALA A 286 4.36 2.23 0.08
C ALA A 286 5.33 1.22 -0.56
N ALA A 287 6.23 1.69 -1.44
CA ALA A 287 7.25 0.83 -2.03
C ALA A 287 8.18 0.21 -0.98
N HIS A 288 8.56 0.98 0.06
CA HIS A 288 9.38 0.46 1.15
C HIS A 288 8.66 -0.63 1.96
N LEU A 289 7.38 -0.41 2.29
CA LEU A 289 6.59 -1.33 3.11
C LEU A 289 6.18 -2.62 2.36
N SER A 290 6.02 -2.56 1.03
CA SER A 290 5.71 -3.72 0.18
C SER A 290 6.92 -4.60 -0.11
N SER A 291 8.15 -4.08 0.02
CA SER A 291 9.42 -4.79 -0.27
C SER A 291 9.82 -5.83 0.79
N LYS A 292 8.86 -6.62 1.30
CA LYS A 292 9.14 -7.68 2.29
C LYS A 292 10.18 -8.65 1.74
N LEU A 293 11.22 -8.91 2.53
CA LEU A 293 12.22 -9.93 2.23
C LEU A 293 11.52 -11.27 2.03
N VAL A 294 11.67 -11.85 0.83
CA VAL A 294 11.19 -13.20 0.54
C VAL A 294 12.30 -14.18 0.89
N PRO A 295 12.06 -15.13 1.78
CA PRO A 295 13.06 -16.11 2.16
C PRO A 295 13.43 -17.03 0.98
N LEU A 296 14.68 -17.47 0.93
CA LEU A 296 15.15 -18.45 -0.04
C LEU A 296 14.62 -19.84 0.31
N THR A 297 14.23 -20.62 -0.71
CA THR A 297 14.02 -22.07 -0.55
C THR A 297 15.36 -22.79 -0.71
N ILE A 298 15.81 -23.48 0.33
CA ILE A 298 17.00 -24.35 0.28
C ILE A 298 16.55 -25.79 0.52
N VAL A 299 16.86 -26.69 -0.42
CA VAL A 299 16.56 -28.12 -0.30
C VAL A 299 17.86 -28.89 -0.08
N LYS A 300 18.02 -29.50 1.09
CA LYS A 300 19.18 -30.34 1.44
C LYS A 300 18.80 -31.82 1.48
N GLY A 301 19.66 -32.68 0.93
CA GLY A 301 19.48 -34.14 1.03
C GLY A 301 18.56 -34.76 -0.03
N ALA A 302 18.23 -34.02 -1.10
CA ALA A 302 17.60 -34.56 -2.31
C ALA A 302 18.61 -35.34 -3.17
N GLY A 303 19.36 -36.25 -2.57
CA GLY A 303 20.36 -37.06 -3.27
C GLY A 303 19.69 -38.13 -4.15
N TYR A 304 20.13 -38.27 -5.40
CA TYR A 304 19.55 -39.22 -6.34
C TYR A 304 19.78 -40.68 -5.93
N GLU A 305 20.83 -40.93 -5.16
CA GLU A 305 21.19 -42.22 -4.56
C GLU A 305 20.09 -42.79 -3.63
N HIS A 306 19.11 -41.97 -3.27
CA HIS A 306 18.02 -42.32 -2.38
C HIS A 306 16.67 -42.49 -3.07
N ILE A 307 16.63 -42.44 -4.40
CA ILE A 307 15.42 -42.60 -5.18
C ILE A 307 15.34 -44.06 -5.64
N PRO A 308 14.52 -44.91 -4.98
CA PRO A 308 14.36 -46.29 -5.39
C PRO A 308 13.55 -46.38 -6.69
N LEU A 309 13.94 -47.28 -7.58
CA LEU A 309 13.05 -47.70 -8.67
C LEU A 309 11.93 -48.58 -8.11
N PRO A 310 10.65 -48.29 -8.40
CA PRO A 310 9.55 -49.15 -7.99
C PRO A 310 9.71 -50.57 -8.56
N GLN A 311 9.21 -51.58 -7.84
CA GLN A 311 9.31 -52.96 -8.29
C GLN A 311 8.59 -53.15 -9.65
N GLY A 312 9.31 -53.67 -10.65
CA GLY A 312 8.78 -53.84 -12.01
C GLY A 312 8.84 -52.56 -12.87
N GLU A 313 9.33 -51.46 -12.31
CA GLU A 313 9.60 -50.20 -13.01
C GLU A 313 11.10 -50.06 -13.29
N ASN A 314 11.43 -49.53 -14.47
CA ASN A 314 12.81 -49.18 -14.85
C ASN A 314 12.99 -47.67 -15.00
N ALA A 315 11.97 -46.86 -14.70
CA ALA A 315 12.09 -45.41 -14.63
C ALA A 315 11.21 -44.87 -13.50
N THR A 316 11.61 -43.76 -12.90
CA THR A 316 10.82 -43.08 -11.87
C THR A 316 11.11 -41.58 -11.83
N VAL A 317 10.23 -40.86 -11.14
CA VAL A 317 10.38 -39.45 -10.79
C VAL A 317 10.38 -39.29 -9.27
N ALA A 318 11.08 -38.27 -8.77
CA ALA A 318 11.03 -37.84 -7.38
C ALA A 318 10.92 -36.31 -7.32
N ASP A 319 9.74 -35.82 -6.98
CA ASP A 319 9.42 -34.41 -6.78
C ASP A 319 9.95 -33.94 -5.42
N PHE A 320 10.73 -32.86 -5.39
CA PHE A 320 11.30 -32.34 -4.14
C PHE A 320 10.78 -30.96 -3.73
N HIS A 321 10.32 -30.14 -4.69
CA HIS A 321 9.78 -28.83 -4.39
C HIS A 321 8.65 -28.50 -5.35
N SER A 322 7.60 -27.88 -4.83
CA SER A 322 6.46 -27.44 -5.62
C SER A 322 5.93 -26.13 -5.09
N ILE A 323 5.86 -25.12 -5.96
CA ILE A 323 5.35 -23.79 -5.63
C ILE A 323 4.15 -23.46 -6.51
N ARG A 324 3.10 -22.90 -5.91
CA ARG A 324 2.01 -22.29 -6.68
C ARG A 324 2.51 -20.95 -7.21
N THR A 325 2.45 -20.75 -8.52
CA THR A 325 2.96 -19.52 -9.11
C THR A 325 2.09 -18.32 -8.67
N LYS A 326 2.65 -17.12 -8.77
CA LYS A 326 1.89 -15.87 -8.58
C LYS A 326 1.38 -15.29 -9.91
N THR A 327 1.76 -15.88 -11.04
CA THR A 327 1.45 -15.37 -12.38
C THR A 327 0.25 -16.06 -13.01
N ASN A 328 -0.04 -17.31 -12.63
CA ASN A 328 -1.20 -18.09 -13.04
C ASN A 328 -1.59 -19.08 -11.94
N ASP A 329 -2.77 -19.70 -12.07
CA ASP A 329 -3.21 -20.71 -11.09
C ASP A 329 -2.66 -22.11 -11.41
N THR A 330 -1.33 -22.22 -11.55
CA THR A 330 -0.65 -23.50 -11.75
C THR A 330 0.46 -23.70 -10.70
N ARG A 331 1.01 -24.91 -10.64
CA ARG A 331 2.19 -25.21 -9.83
C ARG A 331 3.38 -25.48 -10.70
N VAL A 332 4.54 -24.99 -10.27
CA VAL A 332 5.84 -25.37 -10.79
C VAL A 332 6.46 -26.33 -9.80
N THR A 333 6.67 -27.57 -10.25
CA THR A 333 7.27 -28.65 -9.47
C THR A 333 8.62 -29.00 -10.07
N SER A 334 9.62 -29.23 -9.24
CA SER A 334 10.94 -29.68 -9.66
C SER A 334 11.30 -30.99 -8.98
N GLY A 335 12.12 -31.78 -9.68
CA GLY A 335 12.44 -33.12 -9.24
C GLY A 335 13.56 -33.76 -10.04
N PHE A 336 13.78 -35.04 -9.75
CA PHE A 336 14.72 -35.87 -10.46
C PHE A 336 14.03 -37.00 -11.19
N TYR A 337 14.51 -37.31 -12.39
CA TYR A 337 14.11 -38.44 -13.21
C TYR A 337 15.27 -39.44 -13.28
N ILE A 338 14.98 -40.71 -13.02
CA ILE A 338 15.94 -41.81 -13.12
C ILE A 338 15.37 -42.84 -14.09
N ILE A 339 16.24 -43.42 -14.92
CA ILE A 339 15.92 -44.55 -15.79
C ILE A 339 17.08 -45.56 -15.82
N GLU A 340 16.75 -46.84 -15.88
CA GLU A 340 17.65 -47.98 -16.06
C GLU A 340 17.23 -48.82 -17.28
N ALA A 341 18.15 -49.65 -17.75
CA ALA A 341 17.93 -50.55 -18.87
C ALA A 341 16.71 -51.46 -18.61
N GLY A 342 15.79 -51.48 -19.57
CA GLY A 342 14.53 -52.21 -19.45
C GLY A 342 13.58 -51.86 -20.59
N PRO A 343 12.29 -52.24 -20.48
CA PRO A 343 11.28 -51.91 -21.49
C PRO A 343 11.14 -50.40 -21.72
N GLU A 344 10.74 -50.02 -22.94
CA GLU A 344 10.40 -48.63 -23.25
C GLU A 344 9.24 -48.14 -22.39
N ARG A 345 9.32 -46.89 -21.92
CA ARG A 345 8.31 -46.25 -21.06
C ARG A 345 7.60 -45.13 -21.81
N PRO A 346 6.34 -45.34 -22.25
CA PRO A 346 5.57 -44.30 -22.91
C PRO A 346 5.17 -43.19 -21.92
N ALA A 347 5.16 -41.95 -22.40
CA ALA A 347 4.69 -40.79 -21.66
C ALA A 347 3.88 -39.87 -22.57
N HIS A 348 2.75 -39.37 -22.06
CA HIS A 348 1.91 -38.39 -22.72
C HIS A 348 1.80 -37.14 -21.84
N TYR A 349 2.29 -36.02 -22.36
CA TYR A 349 2.42 -34.79 -21.61
C TYR A 349 1.14 -33.96 -21.69
N THR A 350 0.45 -33.81 -20.56
CA THR A 350 -0.69 -32.88 -20.41
C THR A 350 -0.28 -31.60 -19.68
N PHE A 351 1.02 -31.37 -19.56
CA PHE A 351 1.69 -30.27 -18.86
C PHE A 351 3.02 -30.02 -19.57
N GLU A 352 3.60 -28.84 -19.39
CA GLU A 352 4.95 -28.54 -19.84
C GLU A 352 5.99 -29.15 -18.91
N GLU A 353 7.04 -29.74 -19.48
CA GLU A 353 8.17 -30.27 -18.72
C GLU A 353 9.49 -29.93 -19.41
N ALA A 354 10.50 -29.57 -18.62
CA ALA A 354 11.87 -29.44 -19.06
C ALA A 354 12.74 -30.46 -18.32
N LYS A 355 13.65 -31.13 -19.02
CA LYS A 355 14.64 -32.05 -18.46
C LYS A 355 16.06 -31.61 -18.82
N TYR A 356 16.97 -31.73 -17.87
CA TYR A 356 18.40 -31.52 -18.06
C TYR A 356 19.16 -32.76 -17.59
N VAL A 357 19.88 -33.42 -18.49
CA VAL A 357 20.56 -34.68 -18.19
C VAL A 357 21.82 -34.40 -17.38
N LEU A 358 21.91 -35.04 -16.22
CA LEU A 358 23.01 -34.86 -15.27
C LEU A 358 24.04 -35.99 -15.33
N SER A 359 23.61 -37.22 -15.60
CA SER A 359 24.54 -38.35 -15.78
C SER A 359 23.91 -39.48 -16.61
N GLY A 360 24.76 -40.34 -17.18
CA GLY A 360 24.30 -41.49 -17.96
C GLY A 360 23.76 -41.12 -19.34
N GLN A 361 22.85 -41.92 -19.86
CA GLN A 361 22.20 -41.70 -21.16
C GLN A 361 20.69 -41.93 -21.05
N ILE A 362 19.90 -41.08 -21.69
CA ILE A 362 18.44 -41.21 -21.82
C ILE A 362 18.08 -41.14 -23.30
N ASP A 363 17.48 -42.20 -23.80
CA ASP A 363 16.96 -42.26 -25.16
C ASP A 363 15.49 -41.83 -25.14
N ILE A 364 15.11 -40.95 -26.06
CA ILE A 364 13.74 -40.43 -26.20
C ILE A 364 13.29 -40.63 -27.65
N LEU A 365 12.38 -41.56 -27.86
CA LEU A 365 11.65 -41.64 -29.12
C LEU A 365 10.55 -40.58 -29.12
N ASP A 366 10.65 -39.60 -30.01
CA ASP A 366 9.57 -38.67 -30.30
C ASP A 366 8.57 -39.35 -31.25
N GLU A 367 7.36 -39.64 -30.76
CA GLU A 367 6.35 -40.34 -31.56
C GLU A 367 5.83 -39.49 -32.72
N ALA A 368 5.95 -38.16 -32.65
CA ALA A 368 5.50 -37.27 -33.72
C ALA A 368 6.42 -37.32 -34.94
N THR A 369 7.73 -37.48 -34.72
CA THR A 369 8.74 -37.50 -35.79
C THR A 369 9.28 -38.89 -36.09
N GLY A 370 9.11 -39.85 -35.17
CA GLY A 370 9.71 -41.18 -35.24
C GLY A 370 11.22 -41.19 -34.95
N VAL A 371 11.81 -40.05 -34.56
CA VAL A 371 13.24 -39.91 -34.28
C VAL A 371 13.53 -40.29 -32.84
N THR A 372 14.57 -41.11 -32.64
CA THR A 372 15.12 -41.36 -31.31
C THR A 372 16.28 -40.40 -31.04
N HIS A 373 16.13 -39.59 -30.00
CA HIS A 373 17.16 -38.69 -29.50
C HIS A 373 17.95 -39.38 -28.39
N HIS A 374 19.28 -39.35 -28.49
CA HIS A 374 20.19 -39.94 -27.52
C HIS A 374 20.79 -38.84 -26.64
N LEU A 375 20.18 -38.58 -25.50
CA LEU A 375 20.60 -37.50 -24.61
C LEU A 375 21.66 -37.97 -23.62
N VAL A 376 22.72 -37.18 -23.47
CA VAL A 376 23.88 -37.41 -22.60
C VAL A 376 24.06 -36.21 -21.64
N PRO A 377 24.99 -36.26 -20.66
CA PRO A 377 25.10 -35.21 -19.66
C PRO A 377 25.38 -33.84 -20.30
N GLY A 378 24.60 -32.84 -19.91
CA GLY A 378 24.63 -31.49 -20.49
C GLY A 378 23.51 -31.21 -21.49
N ASP A 379 22.82 -32.25 -21.96
CA ASP A 379 21.70 -32.09 -22.91
C ASP A 379 20.40 -31.68 -22.22
N PHE A 380 19.59 -30.94 -22.96
CA PHE A 380 18.32 -30.39 -22.54
C PHE A 380 17.18 -30.90 -23.43
N ALA A 381 16.04 -31.22 -22.84
CA ALA A 381 14.81 -31.55 -23.54
C ALA A 381 13.62 -30.76 -22.99
N PHE A 382 12.74 -30.31 -23.87
CA PHE A 382 11.48 -29.66 -23.52
C PHE A 382 10.31 -30.43 -24.12
N PHE A 383 9.27 -30.66 -23.33
CA PHE A 383 8.07 -31.39 -23.71
C PHE A 383 6.89 -30.42 -23.63
N HIS A 384 6.22 -30.23 -24.76
CA HIS A 384 5.02 -29.40 -24.85
C HIS A 384 3.79 -30.19 -24.40
N VAL A 385 2.72 -29.48 -24.03
CA VAL A 385 1.40 -30.09 -23.87
C VAL A 385 1.01 -30.76 -25.19
N GLY A 386 0.67 -32.05 -25.12
CA GLY A 386 0.34 -32.92 -26.25
C GLY A 386 1.52 -33.77 -26.75
N SER A 387 2.75 -33.55 -26.29
CA SER A 387 3.90 -34.40 -26.67
C SER A 387 3.68 -35.84 -26.23
N LYS A 388 4.01 -36.79 -27.12
CA LYS A 388 4.04 -38.23 -26.84
C LYS A 388 5.43 -38.76 -27.13
N VAL A 389 6.02 -39.43 -26.15
CA VAL A 389 7.37 -39.95 -26.25
C VAL A 389 7.48 -41.32 -25.62
N LYS A 390 8.53 -42.06 -25.97
CA LYS A 390 8.95 -43.25 -25.23
C LYS A 390 10.36 -43.08 -24.71
N PHE A 391 10.53 -43.27 -23.41
CA PHE A 391 11.83 -43.23 -22.75
C PHE A 391 12.45 -44.61 -22.71
N SER A 392 13.74 -44.70 -23.00
CA SER A 392 14.54 -45.90 -22.82
C SER A 392 15.99 -45.54 -22.49
N THR A 393 16.80 -46.54 -22.18
CA THR A 393 18.25 -46.40 -22.07
C THR A 393 18.88 -47.77 -22.24
N LYS A 394 20.11 -47.81 -22.76
CA LYS A 394 20.93 -49.03 -22.78
C LYS A 394 21.66 -49.28 -21.46
N SER A 395 21.69 -48.31 -20.56
CA SER A 395 22.42 -48.41 -19.30
C SER A 395 21.64 -47.80 -18.14
N LYS A 396 21.97 -46.58 -17.75
CA LYS A 396 21.26 -45.78 -16.76
C LYS A 396 21.28 -44.32 -17.19
N GLY A 397 20.30 -43.56 -16.75
CA GLY A 397 20.18 -42.13 -17.01
C GLY A 397 19.59 -41.41 -15.82
N PHE A 398 20.06 -40.18 -15.60
CA PHE A 398 19.63 -39.33 -14.50
C PHE A 398 19.50 -37.89 -15.00
N ALA A 399 18.35 -37.27 -14.74
CA ALA A 399 18.06 -35.91 -15.16
C ALA A 399 17.36 -35.11 -14.06
N PHE A 400 17.66 -33.82 -13.99
CA PHE A 400 16.83 -32.86 -13.28
C PHE A 400 15.64 -32.46 -14.16
N TYR A 401 14.47 -32.21 -13.58
CA TYR A 401 13.33 -31.66 -14.31
C TYR A 401 12.60 -30.55 -13.58
N VAL A 402 11.89 -29.74 -14.36
CA VAL A 402 10.91 -28.75 -13.92
C VAL A 402 9.63 -28.96 -14.73
N VAL A 403 8.48 -28.98 -14.06
CA VAL A 403 7.19 -29.37 -14.65
C VAL A 403 6.03 -28.52 -14.11
N THR A 404 5.05 -28.21 -14.94
CA THR A 404 3.84 -27.44 -14.58
C THR A 404 2.69 -28.32 -14.07
N ARG A 405 2.92 -29.07 -12.98
CA ARG A 405 1.90 -29.92 -12.32
C ARG A 405 2.07 -29.97 -10.81
N ASP A 406 1.08 -30.50 -10.11
CA ASP A 406 1.19 -30.88 -8.70
C ASP A 406 2.25 -31.98 -8.46
N VAL A 407 2.66 -32.13 -7.20
CA VAL A 407 3.48 -33.25 -6.73
C VAL A 407 2.75 -34.56 -7.01
N LYS A 408 3.44 -35.49 -7.67
CA LYS A 408 2.97 -36.83 -8.02
C LYS A 408 3.70 -37.90 -7.20
N THR A 409 5.01 -37.78 -7.09
CA THR A 409 5.85 -38.75 -6.38
C THR A 409 6.83 -38.00 -5.48
N PRO A 410 6.52 -37.79 -4.20
CA PRO A 410 7.41 -37.09 -3.29
C PRO A 410 8.77 -37.79 -3.15
N HIS A 411 9.84 -37.01 -3.04
CA HIS A 411 11.18 -37.54 -2.78
C HIS A 411 11.22 -38.17 -1.38
N PRO A 412 11.54 -39.48 -1.25
CA PRO A 412 11.37 -40.21 0.01
C PRO A 412 12.24 -39.65 1.14
N ASN A 413 13.45 -39.22 0.83
CA ASN A 413 14.37 -38.65 1.82
C ASN A 413 14.06 -37.23 2.29
N LEU A 414 13.05 -36.57 1.71
CA LEU A 414 12.69 -35.20 2.10
C LEU A 414 11.47 -35.15 3.02
N GLN A 415 10.73 -36.25 3.14
CA GLN A 415 9.58 -36.33 4.02
C GLN A 415 9.99 -36.01 5.47
N GLY A 416 9.46 -34.91 6.04
CA GLY A 416 9.78 -34.46 7.39
C GLY A 416 11.15 -33.77 7.55
N ARG A 417 11.86 -33.49 6.46
CA ARG A 417 13.13 -32.76 6.42
C ARG A 417 13.05 -31.43 5.67
N GLU A 418 11.84 -31.01 5.32
CA GLU A 418 11.59 -29.72 4.69
C GLU A 418 12.02 -28.59 5.65
N GLU A 419 12.92 -27.71 5.22
CA GLU A 419 13.27 -26.52 6.02
C GLU A 419 12.02 -25.64 6.11
N ASP A 420 11.39 -25.56 7.30
CA ASP A 420 10.26 -24.66 7.51
C ASP A 420 10.78 -23.22 7.51
N VAL A 421 10.57 -22.58 6.37
CA VAL A 421 10.95 -21.22 6.05
C VAL A 421 10.39 -20.20 7.06
N LYS A 422 9.33 -20.54 7.80
CA LYS A 422 8.72 -19.66 8.80
C LYS A 422 9.58 -19.42 10.05
N ALA A 423 10.62 -20.22 10.31
CA ALA A 423 11.28 -20.21 11.62
C ALA A 423 12.22 -19.01 11.89
N LYS A 424 12.49 -18.13 10.90
CA LYS A 424 13.54 -17.09 11.04
C LYS A 424 13.23 -15.73 10.39
N LEU A 425 11.97 -15.41 10.11
CA LEU A 425 11.54 -14.07 9.71
C LEU A 425 10.65 -13.42 10.77
#